data_AF-A0A842Y5L1-F1
#
_entry.id   AF-A0A842Y5L1-F1
#
_cell.length_a   1.000
_cell.length_b   1.000
_cell.length_c   1.000
_cell.angle_alpha   90.00
_cell.angle_beta   90.00
_cell.angle_gamma   90.00
#
_symmetry.space_group_name_H-M   'P 1'
#
loop_
_entity.id
_entity.type
_entity.pdbx_description
1 polymer ?
#
loop_
_entity_poly.entity_id
_entity_poly.type
_entity_poly.pdbx_seq_one_letter_code
_entity_poly.pdbx_strand_id
1 'polypeptide(L)'
;MFQTLLLGSALAGLLAFLAGIFENEDSDAGSASNPNSQVQLAPQIGHLHRYYNKAIAGEPPQNALWATLAATVAYLLIGHLSILGLSGIQSVLIAAIIGSLISALMQGLYGLLAHVSRVASMKNFKQILYWDSLVSALPLSMTFVFLSALCLTLLAFVIHSLLGSPFSVPLIAMFLGFTLGAIGSSTGDVHYGAERLYQHYKFGSGIAISKQGDIDVKGEYGYRNSVDTPYFTMRFGGPVTGLTFGLLIFIDAVSRIYGGPWTSVILVFAAIVIIFIFIVYLEKYTRDKYGPFEEGN
;
A
#
# COMPACT_ATOMS: atom_id res chain seq x y z
N MET A 1 7.61 -14.59 28.95
CA MET A 1 8.46 -13.80 28.04
C MET A 1 8.59 -14.46 26.67
N PHE A 2 9.20 -15.65 26.55
CA PHE A 2 9.36 -16.34 25.25
C PHE A 2 8.04 -16.58 24.49
N GLN A 3 7.02 -17.14 25.15
CA GLN A 3 5.70 -17.37 24.54
C GLN A 3 4.99 -16.07 24.12
N THR A 4 5.12 -15.00 24.91
CA THR A 4 4.57 -13.66 24.62
C THR A 4 5.21 -13.05 23.38
N LEU A 5 6.53 -13.18 23.24
CA LEU A 5 7.28 -12.68 22.09
C LEU A 5 6.95 -13.48 20.82
N LEU A 6 6.79 -14.80 20.94
CA LEU A 6 6.41 -15.64 19.80
C LEU A 6 4.99 -15.31 19.30
N LEU A 7 4.04 -15.16 20.22
CA LEU A 7 2.67 -14.72 19.90
C LEU A 7 2.67 -13.31 19.29
N GLY A 8 3.43 -12.38 19.88
CA GLY A 8 3.60 -11.03 19.35
C GLY A 8 4.20 -11.01 17.95
N SER A 9 5.17 -11.88 17.67
CA SER A 9 5.79 -11.99 16.34
C SER A 9 4.83 -12.55 15.31
N ALA A 10 4.08 -13.60 15.64
CA ALA A 10 3.08 -14.18 14.75
C ALA A 10 1.95 -13.18 14.45
N LEU A 11 1.45 -12.49 15.47
CA LEU A 11 0.41 -11.47 15.32
C LEU A 11 0.92 -10.26 14.53
N ALA A 12 2.16 -9.82 14.77
CA ALA A 12 2.77 -8.71 14.04
C ALA A 12 2.92 -9.05 12.55
N GLY A 13 3.42 -10.25 12.22
CA GLY A 13 3.52 -10.73 10.85
C GLY A 13 2.18 -10.82 10.14
N LEU A 14 1.14 -11.34 10.80
CA LEU A 14 -0.21 -11.43 10.24
C LEU A 14 -0.84 -10.05 9.98
N LEU A 15 -0.74 -9.13 10.94
CA LEU A 15 -1.26 -7.77 10.79
C LEU A 15 -0.52 -7.01 9.68
N ALA A 16 0.80 -7.16 9.58
CA ALA A 16 1.60 -6.59 8.50
C ALA A 16 1.21 -7.20 7.14
N PHE A 17 1.02 -8.52 7.05
CA PHE A 17 0.57 -9.17 5.83
C PHE A 17 -0.77 -8.61 5.32
N LEU A 18 -1.75 -8.51 6.20
CA LEU A 18 -3.06 -7.96 5.87
C LEU A 18 -2.97 -6.47 5.50
N ALA A 19 -2.20 -5.68 6.25
CA ALA A 19 -1.96 -4.27 5.94
C ALA A 19 -1.41 -4.08 4.52
N GLY A 20 -0.45 -4.93 4.11
CA GLY A 20 0.14 -4.85 2.77
C GLY A 20 -0.81 -5.23 1.64
N ILE A 21 -1.71 -6.20 1.86
CA ILE A 21 -2.78 -6.46 0.89
C ILE A 21 -3.67 -5.23 0.75
N PHE A 22 -4.19 -4.70 1.87
CA PHE A 22 -5.15 -3.62 1.83
C PHE A 22 -4.56 -2.31 1.31
N GLU A 23 -3.31 -2.01 1.63
CA GLU A 23 -2.64 -0.82 1.11
C GLU A 23 -2.47 -0.88 -0.41
N ASN A 24 -2.05 -2.02 -0.95
CA ASN A 24 -1.98 -2.21 -2.41
C ASN A 24 -3.33 -1.93 -3.07
N GLU A 25 -4.40 -2.53 -2.56
CA GLU A 25 -5.73 -2.35 -3.15
C GLU A 25 -6.28 -0.93 -2.98
N ASP A 26 -5.93 -0.20 -1.91
CA ASP A 26 -6.24 1.22 -1.77
C ASP A 26 -5.51 2.06 -2.83
N SER A 27 -4.22 1.83 -3.00
CA SER A 27 -3.37 2.54 -3.96
C SER A 27 -3.86 2.29 -5.39
N ASP A 28 -4.29 1.08 -5.71
CA ASP A 28 -4.83 0.70 -7.01
C ASP A 28 -6.27 1.21 -7.23
N ALA A 29 -7.14 1.13 -6.22
CA ALA A 29 -8.50 1.66 -6.29
C ALA A 29 -8.52 3.18 -6.41
N GLY A 30 -7.55 3.83 -5.76
CA GLY A 30 -7.39 5.25 -5.75
C GLY A 30 -6.59 5.83 -6.89
N SER A 31 -5.83 5.01 -7.62
CA SER A 31 -4.75 5.46 -8.50
C SER A 31 -3.84 6.44 -7.74
N ALA A 32 -3.21 5.95 -6.66
CA ALA A 32 -2.24 6.71 -5.85
C ALA A 32 -0.81 6.15 -5.96
N SER A 33 -0.65 5.03 -6.64
CA SER A 33 0.61 4.31 -6.86
C SER A 33 1.50 4.94 -7.93
N ASN A 34 2.76 4.49 -8.05
CA ASN A 34 3.70 4.98 -9.08
C ASN A 34 3.11 5.02 -10.51
N PRO A 35 2.35 3.99 -10.97
CA PRO A 35 1.77 4.00 -12.30
C PRO A 35 0.69 5.06 -12.50
N ASN A 36 0.17 5.68 -11.43
CA ASN A 36 -0.82 6.76 -11.53
C ASN A 36 -0.32 7.96 -12.35
N SER A 37 0.99 8.22 -12.36
CA SER A 37 1.57 9.24 -13.26
C SER A 37 1.12 9.05 -14.72
N GLN A 38 0.94 7.80 -15.13
CA GLN A 38 0.51 7.44 -16.49
C GLN A 38 -0.99 7.70 -16.69
N VAL A 39 -1.81 7.40 -15.68
CA VAL A 39 -3.23 7.78 -15.67
C VAL A 39 -3.39 9.30 -15.76
N GLN A 40 -2.53 10.08 -15.11
CA GLN A 40 -2.57 11.54 -15.19
C GLN A 40 -2.18 12.10 -16.57
N LEU A 41 -1.27 11.42 -17.27
CA LEU A 41 -0.78 11.84 -18.59
C LEU A 41 -1.71 11.37 -19.72
N ALA A 42 -2.48 10.31 -19.51
CA ALA A 42 -3.33 9.70 -20.53
C ALA A 42 -4.24 10.71 -21.28
N PRO A 43 -4.94 11.66 -20.63
CA PRO A 43 -5.73 12.65 -21.36
C PRO A 43 -4.90 13.54 -22.30
N GLN A 44 -3.64 13.83 -21.94
CA GLN A 44 -2.76 14.73 -22.70
C GLN A 44 -2.39 14.19 -24.07
N ILE A 45 -2.42 12.86 -24.22
CA ILE A 45 -2.17 12.16 -25.48
C ILE A 45 -3.45 11.58 -26.10
N GLY A 46 -4.63 11.99 -25.61
CA GLY A 46 -5.93 11.65 -26.20
C GLY A 46 -6.62 10.42 -25.60
N HIS A 47 -6.07 9.80 -24.55
CA HIS A 47 -6.68 8.66 -23.87
C HIS A 47 -7.57 9.13 -22.72
N LEU A 48 -8.86 9.33 -23.02
CA LEU A 48 -9.87 9.60 -22.00
C LEU A 48 -10.16 8.34 -21.19
N HIS A 49 -10.20 8.46 -19.87
CA HIS A 49 -10.32 7.31 -18.97
C HIS A 49 -11.29 7.55 -17.81
N ARG A 50 -11.76 6.47 -17.18
CA ARG A 50 -12.66 6.52 -16.00
C ARG A 50 -11.95 6.28 -14.67
N TYR A 51 -10.63 6.13 -14.68
CA TYR A 51 -9.86 5.97 -13.45
C TYR A 51 -10.07 7.15 -12.49
N TYR A 52 -10.46 6.81 -11.28
CA TYR A 52 -10.41 7.67 -10.11
C TYR A 52 -8.95 7.98 -9.77
N ASN A 53 -8.67 9.19 -9.30
CA ASN A 53 -7.31 9.66 -9.03
C ASN A 53 -7.26 10.48 -7.75
N LYS A 54 -6.94 9.80 -6.65
CA LYS A 54 -6.80 10.38 -5.31
C LYS A 54 -5.40 10.82 -4.96
N ALA A 55 -4.41 10.79 -5.87
CA ALA A 55 -3.02 11.02 -5.49
C ALA A 55 -2.83 12.40 -4.84
N ILE A 56 -2.76 12.38 -3.50
CA ILE A 56 -2.57 13.51 -2.59
C ILE A 56 -1.07 13.69 -2.35
N ALA A 57 -0.36 12.58 -2.14
CA ALA A 57 1.09 12.47 -1.98
C ALA A 57 1.55 11.12 -2.54
N GLY A 58 2.86 10.86 -2.56
CA GLY A 58 3.38 9.51 -2.84
C GLY A 58 2.93 8.50 -1.78
N GLU A 59 2.97 7.21 -2.12
CA GLU A 59 2.50 6.14 -1.23
C GLU A 59 3.17 6.15 0.16
N PRO A 60 4.52 6.31 0.31
CA PRO A 60 5.12 6.33 1.64
C PRO A 60 4.58 7.45 2.57
N PRO A 61 4.60 8.75 2.18
CA PRO A 61 4.06 9.80 3.04
C PRO A 61 2.54 9.73 3.22
N GLN A 62 1.80 9.24 2.22
CA GLN A 62 0.35 9.05 2.34
C GLN A 62 0.02 7.98 3.39
N ASN A 63 0.64 6.81 3.32
CA ASN A 63 0.42 5.73 4.27
C ASN A 63 0.91 6.10 5.68
N ALA A 64 2.02 6.83 5.79
CA ALA A 64 2.46 7.38 7.06
C ALA A 64 1.42 8.32 7.68
N LEU A 65 0.79 9.19 6.90
CA LEU A 65 -0.25 10.11 7.37
C LEU A 65 -1.46 9.34 7.92
N TRP A 66 -1.99 8.38 7.16
CA TRP A 66 -3.16 7.59 7.56
C TRP A 66 -2.92 6.74 8.81
N ALA A 67 -1.78 6.04 8.84
CA ALA A 67 -1.39 5.23 9.99
C ALA A 67 -1.19 6.09 11.25
N THR A 68 -0.51 7.23 11.12
CA THR A 68 -0.25 8.14 12.25
C THR A 68 -1.53 8.76 12.77
N LEU A 69 -2.43 9.19 11.88
CA LEU A 69 -3.72 9.76 12.26
C LEU A 69 -4.57 8.74 13.03
N ALA A 70 -4.71 7.52 12.49
CA ALA A 70 -5.47 6.46 13.14
C ALA A 70 -4.88 6.10 14.51
N ALA A 71 -3.57 5.92 14.58
CA ALA A 71 -2.87 5.57 15.82
C ALA A 71 -2.92 6.70 16.87
N THR A 72 -2.86 7.96 16.45
CA THR A 72 -2.97 9.13 17.36
C THR A 72 -4.36 9.19 17.99
N VAL A 73 -5.41 9.08 17.16
CA VAL A 73 -6.80 9.03 17.65
C VAL A 73 -6.98 7.85 18.60
N ALA A 74 -6.53 6.66 18.20
CA ALA A 74 -6.64 5.46 19.02
C ALA A 74 -5.92 5.61 20.37
N TYR A 75 -4.70 6.13 20.36
CA TYR A 75 -3.90 6.33 21.57
C TYR A 75 -4.57 7.30 22.55
N LEU A 76 -5.17 8.40 22.06
CA LEU A 76 -5.90 9.34 22.90
C LEU A 76 -7.19 8.72 23.47
N LEU A 77 -7.92 7.92 22.68
CA LEU A 77 -9.17 7.31 23.09
C LEU A 77 -9.01 6.21 24.15
N ILE A 78 -7.91 5.46 24.15
CA ILE A 78 -7.68 4.38 25.13
C ILE A 78 -7.75 4.88 26.56
N GLY A 79 -7.15 6.04 26.86
CA GLY A 79 -7.20 6.65 28.19
C GLY A 79 -8.64 6.94 28.63
N HIS A 80 -9.47 7.44 27.72
CA HIS A 80 -10.89 7.70 28.01
C HIS A 80 -11.72 6.41 28.16
N LEU A 81 -11.48 5.40 27.33
CA LEU A 81 -12.20 4.13 27.39
C LEU A 81 -11.86 3.34 28.66
N SER A 82 -10.64 3.44 29.17
CA SER A 82 -10.27 2.84 30.45
C SER A 82 -11.03 3.42 31.65
N ILE A 83 -11.39 4.71 31.60
CA ILE A 83 -12.19 5.38 32.64
C ILE A 83 -13.65 4.86 32.60
N LEU A 84 -14.14 4.49 31.42
CA LEU A 84 -15.48 3.95 31.20
C LEU A 84 -15.62 2.45 31.55
N GLY A 85 -14.59 1.84 32.15
CA GLY A 85 -14.63 0.45 32.63
C GLY A 85 -14.33 -0.60 31.55
N LEU A 86 -13.87 -0.21 30.35
CA LEU A 86 -13.43 -1.14 29.32
C LEU A 86 -12.03 -1.68 29.63
N SER A 87 -11.87 -3.00 29.51
CA SER A 87 -10.61 -3.70 29.75
C SER A 87 -9.60 -3.50 28.60
N GLY A 88 -8.29 -3.61 28.90
CA GLY A 88 -7.19 -3.20 28.02
C GLY A 88 -7.33 -3.57 26.53
N ILE A 89 -7.59 -4.84 26.21
CA ILE A 89 -7.72 -5.29 24.80
C ILE A 89 -8.96 -4.70 24.14
N GLN A 90 -10.10 -4.62 24.84
CA GLN A 90 -11.33 -4.06 24.31
C GLN A 90 -11.16 -2.58 23.98
N SER A 91 -10.50 -1.83 24.86
CA SER A 91 -10.18 -0.43 24.66
C SER A 91 -9.29 -0.22 23.42
N VAL A 92 -8.26 -1.06 23.23
CA VAL A 92 -7.39 -0.99 22.05
C VAL A 92 -8.17 -1.26 20.76
N LEU A 93 -9.00 -2.31 20.72
CA LEU A 93 -9.76 -2.67 19.53
C LEU A 93 -10.76 -1.58 19.13
N ILE A 94 -11.56 -1.08 20.10
CA ILE A 94 -12.56 -0.03 19.85
C ILE A 94 -11.87 1.27 19.41
N ALA A 95 -10.80 1.66 20.10
CA ALA A 95 -10.05 2.87 19.78
C ALA A 95 -9.41 2.78 18.38
N ALA A 96 -8.85 1.63 18.02
CA ALA A 96 -8.27 1.40 16.69
C ALA A 96 -9.32 1.48 15.59
N ILE A 97 -10.53 0.92 15.79
CA ILE A 97 -11.65 1.03 14.84
C ILE A 97 -12.07 2.48 14.65
N ILE A 98 -12.19 3.25 15.73
CA ILE A 98 -12.57 4.67 15.65
C ILE A 98 -11.46 5.47 14.94
N GLY A 99 -10.20 5.21 15.29
CA GLY A 99 -9.05 5.85 14.66
C GLY A 99 -8.97 5.59 13.16
N SER A 100 -9.11 4.33 12.74
CA SER A 100 -9.10 3.96 11.33
C SER A 100 -10.30 4.52 10.56
N LEU A 101 -11.48 4.63 11.20
CA LEU A 101 -12.66 5.28 10.61
C LEU A 101 -12.39 6.77 10.33
N ILE A 102 -11.79 7.50 11.28
CA ILE A 102 -11.42 8.90 11.07
C ILE A 102 -10.40 9.01 9.92
N SER A 103 -9.43 8.11 9.85
CA SER A 103 -8.46 8.11 8.75
C SER A 103 -9.12 7.88 7.39
N ALA A 104 -10.05 6.93 7.29
CA ALA A 104 -10.79 6.67 6.05
C ALA A 104 -11.65 7.87 5.63
N LEU A 105 -12.32 8.54 6.57
CA LEU A 105 -13.10 9.75 6.30
C LEU A 105 -12.23 10.90 5.80
N MET A 106 -11.06 11.10 6.43
CA MET A 106 -10.10 12.09 5.99
C MET A 106 -9.59 11.77 4.59
N GLN A 107 -9.16 10.54 4.33
CA GLN A 107 -8.73 10.15 3.00
C GLN A 107 -9.83 10.38 1.95
N GLY A 108 -11.08 10.05 2.26
CA GLY A 108 -12.19 10.26 1.34
C GLY A 108 -12.38 11.74 0.99
N LEU A 109 -12.28 12.62 1.97
CA LEU A 109 -12.35 14.07 1.76
C LEU A 109 -11.20 14.57 0.88
N TYR A 110 -9.96 14.24 1.23
CA TYR A 110 -8.78 14.66 0.47
C TYR A 110 -8.79 14.07 -0.95
N GLY A 111 -9.19 12.81 -1.10
CA GLY A 111 -9.25 12.10 -2.38
C GLY A 111 -10.32 12.67 -3.29
N LEU A 112 -11.52 12.99 -2.78
CA LEU A 112 -12.58 13.65 -3.54
C LEU A 112 -12.08 14.99 -4.12
N LEU A 113 -11.49 15.83 -3.27
CA LEU A 113 -10.96 17.13 -3.66
C LEU A 113 -9.82 16.99 -4.68
N ALA A 114 -8.92 16.02 -4.48
CA ALA A 114 -7.82 15.73 -5.40
C ALA A 114 -8.32 15.28 -6.79
N HIS A 115 -9.32 14.40 -6.84
CA HIS A 115 -9.84 13.93 -8.13
C HIS A 115 -10.56 15.03 -8.91
N VAL A 116 -11.47 15.75 -8.26
CA VAL A 116 -12.26 16.81 -8.92
C VAL A 116 -11.36 17.93 -9.41
N SER A 117 -10.40 18.38 -8.59
CA SER A 117 -9.45 19.43 -8.98
C SER A 117 -8.55 19.01 -10.16
N ARG A 118 -8.08 17.76 -10.15
CA ARG A 118 -7.26 17.22 -11.23
C ARG A 118 -8.03 17.11 -12.54
N VAL A 119 -9.25 16.59 -12.53
CA VAL A 119 -10.10 16.54 -13.73
C VAL A 119 -10.40 17.96 -14.24
N ALA A 120 -10.67 18.92 -13.35
CA ALA A 120 -10.85 20.32 -13.74
C ALA A 120 -9.61 20.91 -14.41
N SER A 121 -8.39 20.55 -13.96
CA SER A 121 -7.14 20.97 -14.59
C SER A 121 -6.93 20.37 -15.99
N MET A 122 -7.52 19.20 -16.27
CA MET A 122 -7.43 18.49 -17.55
C MET A 122 -8.54 18.87 -18.53
N LYS A 123 -9.29 19.96 -18.28
CA LYS A 123 -10.39 20.42 -19.14
C LYS A 123 -9.96 20.66 -20.59
N ASN A 124 -8.75 21.18 -20.81
CA ASN A 124 -8.22 21.43 -22.16
C ASN A 124 -8.04 20.14 -22.97
N PHE A 125 -7.84 19.01 -22.29
CA PHE A 125 -7.70 17.68 -22.87
C PHE A 125 -9.03 16.93 -22.97
N LYS A 126 -10.16 17.61 -22.72
CA LYS A 126 -11.52 17.06 -22.79
C LYS A 126 -11.75 15.88 -21.82
N GLN A 127 -10.95 15.78 -20.75
CA GLN A 127 -11.17 14.80 -19.69
C GLN A 127 -12.51 15.06 -18.99
N ILE A 128 -13.36 14.05 -18.96
CA ILE A 128 -14.71 14.14 -18.40
C ILE A 128 -14.65 13.76 -16.92
N LEU A 129 -15.43 14.46 -16.08
CA LEU A 129 -15.68 14.04 -14.72
C LEU A 129 -16.73 12.93 -14.71
N TYR A 130 -16.27 11.70 -14.50
CA TYR A 130 -17.10 10.51 -14.39
C TYR A 130 -17.63 10.36 -12.97
N TRP A 131 -18.94 10.48 -12.77
CA TRP A 131 -19.54 10.35 -11.43
C TRP A 131 -19.43 8.94 -10.87
N ASP A 132 -19.39 7.91 -11.73
CA ASP A 132 -19.17 6.53 -11.33
C ASP A 132 -17.81 6.33 -10.64
N SER A 133 -16.77 7.09 -11.01
CA SER A 133 -15.46 7.02 -10.33
C SER A 133 -15.56 7.47 -8.86
N LEU A 134 -16.42 8.44 -8.56
CA LEU A 134 -16.65 8.96 -7.20
C LEU A 134 -17.62 8.11 -6.39
N VAL A 135 -18.59 7.46 -7.04
CA VAL A 135 -19.60 6.66 -6.32
C VAL A 135 -19.13 5.23 -6.09
N SER A 136 -18.18 4.72 -6.87
CA SER A 136 -17.68 3.35 -6.75
C SER A 136 -16.25 3.26 -6.22
N ALA A 137 -15.28 3.90 -6.87
CA ALA A 137 -13.87 3.74 -6.54
C ALA A 137 -13.48 4.47 -5.24
N LEU A 138 -14.07 5.64 -4.96
CA LEU A 138 -13.80 6.37 -3.72
C LEU A 138 -14.23 5.58 -2.47
N PRO A 139 -15.49 5.07 -2.34
CA PRO A 139 -15.87 4.24 -1.20
C PRO A 139 -15.04 2.95 -1.08
N LEU A 140 -14.66 2.33 -2.20
CA LEU A 140 -13.79 1.16 -2.22
C LEU A 140 -12.41 1.50 -1.63
N SER A 141 -11.79 2.57 -2.12
CA SER A 141 -10.51 3.08 -1.62
C SER A 141 -10.58 3.44 -0.13
N MET A 142 -11.63 4.13 0.33
CA MET A 142 -11.84 4.43 1.75
C MET A 142 -11.92 3.16 2.61
N THR A 143 -12.54 2.10 2.09
CA THR A 143 -12.65 0.81 2.79
C THR A 143 -11.28 0.17 2.97
N PHE A 144 -10.44 0.20 1.94
CA PHE A 144 -9.08 -0.32 2.02
C PHE A 144 -8.17 0.53 2.92
N VAL A 145 -8.33 1.86 2.94
CA VAL A 145 -7.66 2.72 3.95
C VAL A 145 -8.10 2.39 5.36
N PHE A 146 -9.40 2.18 5.59
CA PHE A 146 -9.89 1.77 6.90
C PHE A 146 -9.21 0.48 7.37
N LEU A 147 -9.14 -0.53 6.51
CA LEU A 147 -8.55 -1.83 6.84
C LEU A 147 -7.03 -1.76 7.03
N SER A 148 -6.31 -1.08 6.13
CA SER A 148 -4.85 -0.90 6.26
C SER A 148 -4.48 -0.09 7.51
N ALA A 149 -5.15 1.05 7.75
CA ALA A 149 -4.92 1.87 8.94
C ALA A 149 -5.28 1.14 10.23
N LEU A 150 -6.33 0.31 10.23
CA LEU A 150 -6.68 -0.55 11.37
C LEU A 150 -5.57 -1.56 11.64
N CYS A 151 -5.13 -2.29 10.62
CA CYS A 151 -4.04 -3.28 10.75
C CYS A 151 -2.74 -2.63 11.25
N LEU A 152 -2.36 -1.47 10.69
CA LEU A 152 -1.16 -0.74 11.11
C LEU A 152 -1.26 -0.20 12.55
N THR A 153 -2.45 0.28 12.95
CA THR A 153 -2.68 0.76 14.32
C THR A 153 -2.55 -0.40 15.32
N LEU A 154 -3.19 -1.54 15.03
CA LEU A 154 -3.08 -2.74 15.86
C LEU A 154 -1.63 -3.26 15.89
N LEU A 155 -0.93 -3.24 14.76
CA LEU A 155 0.47 -3.63 14.66
C LEU A 155 1.35 -2.73 15.53
N ALA A 156 1.12 -1.41 15.53
CA ALA A 156 1.85 -0.48 16.37
C ALA A 156 1.64 -0.76 17.86
N PHE A 157 0.41 -1.11 18.28
CA PHE A 157 0.14 -1.56 19.66
C PHE A 157 0.82 -2.90 19.99
N VAL A 158 0.88 -3.85 19.05
CA VAL A 158 1.60 -5.12 19.25
C VAL A 158 3.10 -4.87 19.43
N ILE A 159 3.69 -4.03 18.58
CA ILE A 159 5.12 -3.69 18.67
C ILE A 159 5.44 -2.95 19.97
N HIS A 160 4.58 -2.01 20.38
CA HIS A 160 4.75 -1.28 21.64
C HIS A 160 4.60 -2.20 22.86
N SER A 161 3.48 -2.91 22.95
CA SER A 161 3.08 -3.62 24.17
C SER A 161 3.62 -5.05 24.27
N LEU A 162 3.65 -5.81 23.17
CA LEU A 162 4.07 -7.22 23.18
C LEU A 162 5.55 -7.41 22.81
N LEU A 163 6.09 -6.56 21.94
CA LEU A 163 7.49 -6.62 21.52
C LEU A 163 8.40 -5.61 22.25
N GLY A 164 7.83 -4.76 23.11
CA GLY A 164 8.57 -3.91 24.04
C GLY A 164 9.30 -2.73 23.40
N SER A 165 8.79 -2.20 22.29
CA SER A 165 9.37 -1.00 21.67
C SER A 165 9.22 0.23 22.58
N PRO A 166 10.30 1.01 22.80
CA PRO A 166 10.25 2.20 23.67
C PRO A 166 9.56 3.40 23.02
N PHE A 167 9.24 3.32 21.73
CA PHE A 167 8.62 4.42 20.98
C PHE A 167 7.11 4.49 21.22
N SER A 168 6.54 5.69 21.08
CA SER A 168 5.10 5.88 21.17
C SER A 168 4.36 5.21 20.01
N VAL A 169 3.13 4.75 20.26
CA VAL A 169 2.31 4.07 19.25
C VAL A 169 2.12 4.89 17.97
N PRO A 170 1.84 6.21 18.01
CA PRO A 170 1.76 7.03 16.80
C PRO A 170 3.07 7.08 16.01
N LEU A 171 4.22 7.15 16.69
CA LEU A 171 5.53 7.18 16.03
C LEU A 171 5.84 5.84 15.35
N ILE A 172 5.51 4.72 16.01
CA ILE A 172 5.65 3.39 15.43
C ILE A 172 4.77 3.28 14.17
N ALA A 173 3.49 3.67 14.27
CA ALA A 173 2.56 3.64 13.15
C ALA A 173 3.04 4.50 11.97
N MET A 174 3.64 5.66 12.23
CA MET A 174 4.24 6.52 11.20
C MET A 174 5.33 5.79 10.41
N PHE A 175 6.31 5.17 11.10
CA PHE A 175 7.38 4.43 10.44
C PHE A 175 6.89 3.19 9.71
N LEU A 176 5.92 2.48 10.27
CA LEU A 176 5.27 1.37 9.58
C LEU A 176 4.55 1.84 8.31
N GLY A 177 3.87 2.98 8.36
CA GLY A 177 3.20 3.57 7.19
C GLY A 177 4.18 3.96 6.08
N PHE A 178 5.31 4.59 6.42
CA PHE A 178 6.38 4.85 5.44
C PHE A 178 6.90 3.56 4.82
N THR A 179 7.18 2.56 5.66
CA THR A 179 7.72 1.27 5.23
C THR A 179 6.74 0.56 4.31
N LEU A 180 5.46 0.51 4.70
CA LEU A 180 4.42 -0.15 3.93
C LEU A 180 4.22 0.53 2.57
N GLY A 181 4.09 1.86 2.54
CA GLY A 181 3.94 2.58 1.29
C GLY A 181 5.17 2.49 0.39
N ALA A 182 6.38 2.30 0.94
CA ALA A 182 7.56 2.04 0.11
C ALA A 182 7.54 0.62 -0.48
N ILE A 183 7.05 -0.37 0.29
CA ILE A 183 6.92 -1.75 -0.17
C ILE A 183 5.85 -1.85 -1.24
N GLY A 184 4.63 -1.34 -1.01
CA GLY A 184 3.53 -1.31 -1.99
C GLY A 184 4.00 -0.79 -3.34
N SER A 185 4.66 0.37 -3.30
CA SER A 185 5.22 1.05 -4.47
C SER A 185 6.28 0.25 -5.23
N SER A 186 7.00 -0.64 -4.55
CA SER A 186 8.10 -1.44 -5.11
C SER A 186 7.69 -2.84 -5.55
N THR A 187 6.64 -3.41 -4.95
CA THR A 187 6.23 -4.81 -5.18
C THR A 187 4.86 -4.94 -5.83
N GLY A 188 3.90 -4.15 -5.35
CA GLY A 188 2.51 -4.21 -5.74
C GLY A 188 2.25 -3.54 -7.07
N ASP A 189 2.74 -2.32 -7.20
CA ASP A 189 2.60 -1.42 -8.35
C ASP A 189 2.99 -2.02 -9.69
N VAL A 190 3.88 -3.00 -9.70
CA VAL A 190 4.26 -3.71 -10.91
C VAL A 190 3.02 -4.34 -11.55
N HIS A 191 2.12 -4.92 -10.76
CA HIS A 191 0.90 -5.55 -11.27
C HIS A 191 -0.12 -4.53 -11.77
N TYR A 192 -0.21 -3.36 -11.12
CA TYR A 192 -1.07 -2.30 -11.60
C TYR A 192 -0.53 -1.67 -12.89
N GLY A 193 0.74 -1.27 -12.90
CA GLY A 193 1.37 -0.63 -14.04
C GLY A 193 1.56 -1.59 -15.19
N ALA A 194 2.36 -2.63 -14.99
CA ALA A 194 2.77 -3.53 -16.06
C ALA A 194 1.62 -4.40 -16.56
N GLU A 195 0.87 -5.01 -15.65
CA GLU A 195 -0.09 -6.06 -16.03
C GLU A 195 -1.52 -5.53 -16.23
N ARG A 196 -1.82 -4.31 -15.78
CA ARG A 196 -3.15 -3.69 -15.98
C ARG A 196 -3.13 -2.46 -16.87
N LEU A 197 -2.36 -1.43 -16.53
CA LEU A 197 -2.34 -0.21 -17.35
C LEU A 197 -1.70 -0.42 -18.72
N TYR A 198 -0.78 -1.36 -18.83
CA TYR A 198 0.00 -1.58 -20.05
C TYR A 198 -0.09 -2.99 -20.60
N GLN A 199 -1.20 -3.67 -20.35
CA GLN A 199 -1.41 -5.05 -20.76
C GLN A 199 -1.32 -5.26 -22.29
N HIS A 200 -1.53 -4.22 -23.10
CA HIS A 200 -1.38 -4.26 -24.56
C HIS A 200 0.08 -4.27 -25.04
N TYR A 201 1.04 -4.03 -24.15
CA TYR A 201 2.47 -4.12 -24.42
C TYR A 201 3.03 -5.47 -23.99
N LYS A 202 3.95 -6.03 -24.79
CA LYS A 202 4.55 -7.36 -24.53
C LYS A 202 5.34 -7.45 -23.22
N PHE A 203 5.92 -6.34 -22.78
CA PHE A 203 6.65 -6.21 -21.52
C PHE A 203 6.05 -5.04 -20.75
N GLY A 204 5.15 -5.31 -19.80
CA GLY A 204 4.47 -4.25 -19.07
C GLY A 204 5.41 -3.44 -18.15
N SER A 205 6.56 -4.00 -17.74
CA SER A 205 7.59 -3.28 -16.99
C SER A 205 8.72 -2.84 -17.92
N GLY A 206 9.23 -1.62 -17.74
CA GLY A 206 10.30 -1.06 -18.58
C GLY A 206 9.80 -0.37 -19.86
N ILE A 207 8.61 0.21 -19.82
CA ILE A 207 8.00 0.89 -20.97
C ILE A 207 8.77 2.16 -21.33
N ALA A 208 9.06 2.31 -22.62
CA ALA A 208 9.76 3.48 -23.15
C ALA A 208 9.01 4.78 -22.80
N ILE A 209 9.77 5.84 -22.55
CA ILE A 209 9.21 7.17 -22.23
C ILE A 209 8.23 7.64 -23.31
N SER A 210 8.45 7.26 -24.57
CA SER A 210 7.58 7.57 -25.70
C SER A 210 6.15 6.99 -25.59
N LYS A 211 5.93 6.00 -24.72
CA LYS A 211 4.63 5.35 -24.49
C LYS A 211 3.98 5.76 -23.16
N GLN A 212 4.52 6.79 -22.49
CA GLN A 212 3.91 7.31 -21.27
C GLN A 212 2.50 7.84 -21.53
N GLY A 213 1.57 7.53 -20.63
CA GLY A 213 0.16 7.88 -20.77
C GLY A 213 -0.65 6.99 -21.75
N ASP A 214 -0.02 6.16 -22.58
CA ASP A 214 -0.74 5.24 -23.48
C ASP A 214 -1.21 4.00 -22.71
N ILE A 215 -2.18 4.23 -21.84
CA ILE A 215 -2.78 3.21 -20.99
C ILE A 215 -3.90 2.47 -21.71
N ASP A 216 -4.07 1.21 -21.38
CA ASP A 216 -5.20 0.40 -21.82
C ASP A 216 -6.47 0.77 -21.06
N VAL A 217 -7.34 1.52 -21.73
CA VAL A 217 -8.63 1.96 -21.19
C VAL A 217 -9.74 0.93 -21.40
N LYS A 218 -9.48 -0.15 -22.15
CA LYS A 218 -10.43 -1.23 -22.42
C LYS A 218 -10.04 -2.46 -21.61
N GLY A 219 -11.03 -3.23 -21.20
CA GLY A 219 -10.85 -4.46 -20.44
C GLY A 219 -11.73 -5.56 -20.98
N GLU A 220 -11.85 -6.61 -20.19
CA GLU A 220 -12.47 -7.88 -20.55
C GLU A 220 -13.98 -7.72 -20.87
N TYR A 221 -14.65 -6.77 -20.23
CA TYR A 221 -16.09 -6.52 -20.36
C TYR A 221 -16.47 -5.08 -20.72
N GLY A 222 -15.53 -4.25 -21.19
CA GLY A 222 -15.84 -2.87 -21.60
C GLY A 222 -14.72 -1.87 -21.29
N TYR A 223 -15.09 -0.64 -20.92
CA TYR A 223 -14.13 0.36 -20.46
C TYR A 223 -13.75 0.10 -19.00
N ARG A 224 -12.45 0.10 -18.72
CA ARG A 224 -11.92 -0.10 -17.38
C ARG A 224 -12.20 1.11 -16.49
N ASN A 225 -12.36 0.84 -15.21
CA ASN A 225 -12.36 1.84 -14.14
C ASN A 225 -11.42 1.41 -13.00
N SER A 226 -11.31 2.26 -11.97
CA SER A 226 -10.48 1.96 -10.80
C SER A 226 -11.03 0.86 -9.87
N VAL A 227 -12.17 0.24 -10.17
CA VAL A 227 -12.68 -0.93 -9.42
C VAL A 227 -12.16 -2.23 -10.05
N ASP A 228 -11.99 -2.25 -11.37
CA ASP A 228 -11.51 -3.43 -12.10
C ASP A 228 -10.04 -3.73 -11.81
N THR A 229 -9.27 -2.71 -11.43
CA THR A 229 -7.84 -2.86 -11.13
C THR A 229 -7.62 -3.62 -9.82
N PRO A 230 -8.17 -3.17 -8.68
CA PRO A 230 -8.15 -3.91 -7.41
C PRO A 230 -8.57 -5.38 -7.54
N TYR A 231 -9.60 -5.65 -8.36
CA TYR A 231 -10.07 -7.02 -8.55
C TYR A 231 -8.98 -7.96 -9.09
N PHE A 232 -8.09 -7.45 -9.94
CA PHE A 232 -6.95 -8.20 -10.47
C PHE A 232 -5.78 -8.20 -9.50
N THR A 233 -5.40 -7.04 -8.98
CA THR A 233 -4.24 -6.87 -8.11
C THR A 233 -4.40 -7.61 -6.78
N MET A 234 -5.63 -7.75 -6.29
CA MET A 234 -5.93 -8.57 -5.10
C MET A 234 -5.54 -10.05 -5.26
N ARG A 235 -5.37 -10.56 -6.49
CA ARG A 235 -4.89 -11.92 -6.75
C ARG A 235 -3.37 -12.05 -6.79
N PHE A 236 -2.66 -10.94 -7.06
CA PHE A 236 -1.23 -10.94 -7.32
C PHE A 236 -0.49 -9.83 -6.57
N GLY A 237 -0.71 -8.56 -6.94
CA GLY A 237 -0.08 -7.39 -6.31
C GLY A 237 -0.28 -7.33 -4.80
N GLY A 238 -1.52 -7.40 -4.33
CA GLY A 238 -1.85 -7.40 -2.91
C GLY A 238 -1.14 -8.51 -2.12
N PRO A 239 -1.27 -9.79 -2.51
CA PRO A 239 -0.56 -10.90 -1.86
C PRO A 239 0.97 -10.74 -1.84
N VAL A 240 1.59 -10.21 -2.91
CA VAL A 240 3.05 -10.01 -2.97
C VAL A 240 3.49 -8.86 -2.05
N THR A 241 2.77 -7.75 -2.03
CA THR A 241 2.99 -6.64 -1.09
C THR A 241 2.82 -7.09 0.36
N GLY A 242 1.71 -7.80 0.64
CA GLY A 242 1.44 -8.40 1.93
C GLY A 242 2.52 -9.38 2.37
N LEU A 243 2.95 -10.29 1.50
CA LEU A 243 4.01 -11.25 1.81
C LEU A 243 5.33 -10.55 2.12
N THR A 244 5.68 -9.51 1.35
CA THR A 244 6.93 -8.75 1.55
C THR A 244 6.92 -8.03 2.90
N PHE A 245 5.86 -7.28 3.18
CA PHE A 245 5.76 -6.54 4.45
C PHE A 245 5.59 -7.47 5.66
N GLY A 246 4.75 -8.51 5.53
CA GLY A 246 4.52 -9.53 6.54
C GLY A 246 5.79 -10.28 6.91
N LEU A 247 6.57 -10.74 5.93
CA LEU A 247 7.85 -11.42 6.17
C LEU A 247 8.87 -10.49 6.79
N LEU A 248 8.97 -9.23 6.35
CA LEU A 248 9.90 -8.27 6.91
C LEU A 248 9.65 -8.06 8.41
N ILE A 249 8.40 -7.82 8.80
CA ILE A 249 8.02 -7.61 10.19
C ILE A 249 8.17 -8.90 11.02
N PHE A 250 7.77 -10.04 10.45
CA PHE A 250 7.89 -11.33 11.12
C PHE A 250 9.36 -11.71 11.39
N ILE A 251 10.24 -11.58 10.38
CA ILE A 251 11.66 -11.90 10.50
C ILE A 251 12.33 -10.94 11.48
N ASP A 252 12.03 -9.63 11.45
CA ASP A 252 12.53 -8.70 12.47
C ASP A 252 12.12 -9.11 13.89
N ALA A 253 10.83 -9.42 14.09
CA ALA A 253 10.32 -9.82 15.39
C ALA A 253 10.93 -11.15 15.90
N VAL A 254 11.07 -12.15 15.02
CA VAL A 254 11.70 -13.44 15.32
C VAL A 254 13.19 -13.29 15.60
N SER A 255 13.88 -12.40 14.88
CA SER A 255 15.32 -12.17 15.09
C SER A 255 15.65 -11.69 16.50
N ARG A 256 14.72 -10.96 17.14
CA ARG A 256 14.83 -10.49 18.53
C ARG A 256 14.61 -11.59 19.57
N ILE A 257 13.98 -12.70 19.18
CA ILE A 257 13.78 -13.87 20.05
C ILE A 257 15.07 -14.68 20.15
N TYR A 258 15.75 -14.89 19.02
CA TYR A 258 16.87 -15.82 18.89
C TYR A 258 18.25 -15.15 18.85
N GLY A 259 18.32 -13.83 18.70
CA GLY A 259 19.57 -13.07 18.59
C GLY A 259 19.59 -11.82 19.46
N GLY A 260 20.80 -11.40 19.85
CA GLY A 260 21.01 -10.03 20.36
C GLY A 260 20.88 -8.99 19.23
N PRO A 261 20.82 -7.68 19.54
CA PRO A 261 20.58 -6.62 18.55
C PRO A 261 21.54 -6.64 17.36
N TRP A 262 22.78 -7.07 17.57
CA TRP A 262 23.79 -7.16 16.51
C TRP A 262 23.73 -8.47 15.73
N THR A 263 23.31 -9.56 16.37
CA THR A 263 23.14 -10.86 15.71
C THR A 263 21.98 -10.82 14.72
N SER A 264 20.87 -10.16 15.08
CA SER A 264 19.75 -9.94 14.16
C SER A 264 20.15 -9.11 12.94
N VAL A 265 20.88 -8.01 13.16
CA VAL A 265 21.38 -7.15 12.07
C VAL A 265 22.27 -7.94 11.09
N ILE A 266 23.19 -8.77 11.61
CA ILE A 266 24.08 -9.58 10.76
C ILE A 266 23.27 -10.61 9.94
N LEU A 267 22.31 -11.29 10.57
CA LEU A 267 21.47 -12.29 9.89
C LEU A 267 20.60 -11.66 8.79
N VAL A 268 19.97 -10.52 9.09
CA VAL A 268 19.16 -9.77 8.12
C VAL A 268 20.03 -9.27 6.97
N PHE A 269 21.21 -8.72 7.26
CA PHE A 269 22.15 -8.27 6.23
C PHE A 269 22.61 -9.42 5.33
N ALA A 270 22.96 -10.57 5.90
CA ALA A 270 23.34 -11.76 5.13
C ALA A 270 22.20 -12.24 4.22
N ALA A 271 20.96 -12.25 4.71
CA ALA A 271 19.79 -12.60 3.92
C ALA A 271 19.58 -11.63 2.74
N ILE A 272 19.72 -10.32 2.96
CA ILE A 272 19.64 -9.30 1.90
C ILE A 272 20.69 -9.55 0.82
N VAL A 273 21.94 -9.83 1.20
CA VAL A 273 23.03 -10.11 0.25
C VAL A 273 22.73 -11.34 -0.60
N ILE A 274 22.24 -12.43 0.02
CA ILE A 274 21.89 -13.66 -0.70
C ILE A 274 20.76 -13.40 -1.70
N ILE A 275 19.69 -12.71 -1.28
CA ILE A 275 18.56 -12.36 -2.14
C ILE A 275 19.03 -11.46 -3.29
N PHE A 276 19.89 -10.48 -3.02
CA PHE A 276 20.43 -9.59 -4.05
C PHE A 276 21.22 -10.36 -5.11
N ILE A 277 22.11 -11.26 -4.69
CA ILE A 277 22.86 -12.13 -5.63
C ILE A 277 21.88 -12.94 -6.49
N PHE A 278 20.88 -13.56 -5.86
CA PHE A 278 19.85 -14.32 -6.57
C PHE A 278 19.10 -13.48 -7.61
N ILE A 279 18.68 -12.26 -7.25
CA ILE A 279 17.97 -11.34 -8.16
C ILE A 279 18.85 -10.98 -9.37
N VAL A 280 20.12 -10.64 -9.15
CA VAL A 280 21.05 -10.31 -10.25
C VAL A 280 21.24 -11.51 -11.20
N TYR A 281 21.36 -12.72 -10.64
CA TYR A 281 21.43 -13.94 -11.45
C TYR A 281 20.14 -14.21 -12.23
N LEU A 282 18.99 -14.00 -11.60
CA LEU A 282 17.68 -14.16 -12.22
C LEU A 282 17.49 -13.16 -13.37
N GLU A 283 17.82 -11.88 -13.16
CA GLU A 283 17.76 -10.84 -14.19
C GLU A 283 18.65 -11.19 -15.38
N LYS A 284 19.89 -11.63 -15.12
CA LYS A 284 20.80 -12.05 -16.19
C LYS A 284 20.21 -13.23 -16.96
N TYR A 285 19.72 -14.25 -16.27
CA TYR A 285 19.10 -15.42 -16.89
C TYR A 285 17.86 -15.07 -17.73
N THR A 286 16.99 -14.18 -17.24
CA THR A 286 15.80 -13.77 -17.99
C THR A 286 16.17 -12.98 -19.23
N ARG A 287 17.14 -12.06 -19.15
CA ARG A 287 17.66 -11.32 -20.32
C ARG A 287 18.30 -12.25 -21.35
N ASP A 288 19.09 -13.22 -20.91
CA ASP A 288 19.74 -14.19 -21.79
C ASP A 288 18.72 -15.10 -22.50
N LYS A 289 17.60 -15.44 -21.84
CA LYS A 289 16.59 -16.38 -22.35
C LYS A 289 15.48 -15.73 -23.18
N TYR A 290 15.00 -14.55 -22.76
CA TYR A 290 13.83 -13.90 -23.35
C TYR A 290 14.19 -12.66 -24.19
N GLY A 291 15.46 -12.27 -24.21
CA GLY A 291 15.95 -11.11 -24.94
C GLY A 291 15.91 -9.82 -24.12
N PRO A 292 16.53 -8.74 -24.63
CA PRO A 292 16.45 -7.41 -24.01
C PRO A 292 15.03 -6.85 -24.11
N PHE A 293 14.73 -5.85 -23.27
CA PHE A 293 13.52 -5.03 -23.46
C PHE A 293 13.52 -4.44 -24.88
N GLU A 294 12.39 -4.56 -25.59
CA GLU A 294 12.26 -3.98 -26.94
C GLU A 294 12.48 -2.46 -26.85
N GLU A 295 13.58 -1.95 -27.44
CA GLU A 295 13.79 -0.51 -27.62
C GLU A 295 12.74 -0.04 -28.64
N GLY A 296 11.76 0.72 -28.18
CA GLY A 296 10.63 1.15 -29.02
C GLY A 296 11.09 1.95 -30.24
N ASN A 297 10.75 1.47 -31.44
CA ASN A 297 10.77 2.24 -32.69
C ASN A 297 9.68 3.34 -32.68
#